data_AF-A0A958G368-F1
#
_entry.id   AF-A0A958G368-F1
#
_cell.length_a   1.000
_cell.length_b   1.000
_cell.length_c   1.000
_cell.angle_alpha   90.00
_cell.angle_beta   90.00
_cell.angle_gamma   90.00
#
_symmetry.space_group_name_H-M   'P 1'
#
loop_
_entity.id
_entity.type
_entity.pdbx_description
1 polymer ?
#
loop_
_entity_poly.entity_id
_entity_poly.type
_entity_poly.pdbx_seq_one_letter_code
_entity_poly.pdbx_strand_id
1 'polypeptide(L)'
;DYVRNRDLGYNKDQIVYIPLRGKEVRQQVELLKEDLQRQAGIRGVTASSGLRGASGSQGTMTVAGTSQEVKMMMRYAHVDFDFIKTMEMRIMEGRDFSPAFAEDSVTTVIINQAAVKKFGWENPIGKEFEGWGGGAP
;
A
#
# COMPACT_ATOMS: atom_id res chain seq x y z
N ASP A 1 20.84 16.93 10.08
CA ASP A 1 20.19 17.33 8.81
C ASP A 1 20.01 16.26 7.74
N TYR A 2 20.42 14.99 7.95
CA TYR A 2 20.38 13.96 6.89
C TYR A 2 19.00 13.30 6.62
N VAL A 3 18.02 13.48 7.52
CA VAL A 3 16.70 12.81 7.45
C VAL A 3 15.61 13.71 6.85
N ARG A 4 15.79 15.04 6.84
CA ARG A 4 14.73 15.98 6.41
C ARG A 4 14.54 16.07 4.89
N ASN A 5 15.63 15.89 4.12
CA ASN A 5 15.66 16.10 2.65
C ASN A 5 15.80 14.81 1.84
N ARG A 6 15.62 13.64 2.46
CA ARG A 6 15.59 12.40 1.71
C ARG A 6 14.25 12.30 1.00
N ASP A 7 14.27 12.14 -0.32
CA ASP A 7 13.08 11.75 -1.08
C ASP A 7 12.57 10.41 -0.55
N LEU A 8 11.36 10.43 0.00
CA LEU A 8 10.72 9.26 0.59
C LEU A 8 9.88 8.48 -0.43
N GLY A 9 9.77 8.98 -1.67
CA GLY A 9 8.96 8.39 -2.73
C GLY A 9 7.45 8.63 -2.57
N TYR A 10 7.05 9.50 -1.64
CA TYR A 10 5.67 9.95 -1.43
C TYR A 10 5.64 11.38 -0.90
N ASN A 11 4.55 12.09 -1.16
CA ASN A 11 4.34 13.43 -0.62
C ASN A 11 3.94 13.34 0.87
N LYS A 12 4.73 13.99 1.72
CA LYS A 12 4.52 14.08 3.17
C LYS A 12 3.93 15.43 3.59
N ASP A 13 3.89 16.40 2.69
CA ASP A 13 3.46 17.76 2.97
C ASP A 13 1.95 17.86 2.79
N GLN A 14 1.29 18.62 3.68
CA GLN A 14 -0.16 18.83 3.67
C GLN A 14 -1.02 17.55 3.79
N ILE A 15 -0.46 16.46 4.35
CA ILE A 15 -1.21 15.23 4.66
C ILE A 15 -1.70 15.26 6.12
N VAL A 16 -3.00 15.06 6.30
CA VAL A 16 -3.63 14.90 7.63
C VAL A 16 -4.00 13.44 7.84
N TYR A 17 -3.57 12.86 8.96
CA TYR A 17 -3.91 11.49 9.34
C TYR A 17 -5.03 11.47 10.36
N ILE A 18 -6.13 10.78 10.05
CA ILE A 18 -7.27 10.61 10.95
C ILE A 18 -7.32 9.15 11.41
N PRO A 19 -7.02 8.84 12.68
CA PRO A 19 -7.09 7.47 13.16
C PRO A 19 -8.54 7.01 13.33
N LEU A 20 -8.94 5.97 12.60
CA LEU A 20 -10.28 5.36 12.71
C LEU A 20 -10.33 4.38 13.89
N ARG A 21 -10.84 4.87 15.03
CA ARG A 21 -11.00 4.12 16.28
C ARG A 21 -12.43 3.61 16.42
N GLY A 22 -12.60 2.36 16.82
CA GLY A 22 -13.91 1.71 16.94
C GLY A 22 -14.36 1.04 15.64
N LYS A 23 -15.20 0.01 15.77
CA LYS A 23 -15.69 -0.78 14.63
C LYS A 23 -16.71 0.01 13.81
N GLU A 24 -17.54 0.76 14.50
CA GLU A 24 -18.64 1.55 13.95
C GLU A 24 -18.10 2.61 12.99
N VAL A 25 -17.04 3.32 13.38
CA VAL A 25 -16.40 4.34 12.53
C VAL A 25 -15.78 3.70 11.28
N ARG A 26 -15.14 2.53 11.42
CA ARG A 26 -14.56 1.81 10.28
C ARG A 26 -15.61 1.35 9.28
N GLN A 27 -16.80 0.95 9.75
CA GLN A 27 -17.91 0.57 8.88
C GLN A 27 -18.49 1.75 8.09
N GLN A 28 -18.27 2.98 8.55
CA GLN A 28 -18.75 4.22 7.92
C GLN A 28 -17.62 4.96 7.17
N VAL A 29 -16.47 4.31 6.92
CA VAL A 29 -15.30 4.98 6.32
C VAL A 29 -15.60 5.53 4.93
N GLU A 30 -16.38 4.84 4.11
CA GLU A 30 -16.72 5.32 2.77
C GLU A 30 -17.60 6.57 2.81
N LEU A 31 -18.58 6.65 3.71
CA LEU A 31 -19.37 7.88 3.89
C LEU A 31 -18.50 9.05 4.36
N LEU A 32 -17.60 8.81 5.32
CA LEU A 32 -16.66 9.82 5.78
C LEU A 32 -15.75 10.31 4.62
N LYS A 33 -15.27 9.40 3.78
CA LYS A 33 -14.44 9.74 2.62
C LYS A 33 -15.22 10.61 1.63
N GLU A 34 -16.44 10.23 1.29
CA GLU A 34 -17.31 11.01 0.39
C GLU A 34 -17.53 12.43 0.91
N ASP A 35 -17.83 12.59 2.20
CA ASP A 35 -18.10 13.89 2.80
C ASP A 35 -16.85 14.80 2.84
N LEU A 36 -15.68 14.21 3.13
CA LEU A 36 -14.41 14.93 3.09
C LEU A 36 -14.04 15.33 1.66
N GLN A 37 -14.28 14.45 0.68
CA GLN A 37 -13.92 14.71 -0.71
C GLN A 37 -14.76 15.83 -1.35
N ARG A 38 -15.91 16.17 -0.76
CA ARG A 38 -16.74 17.33 -1.15
C ARG A 38 -16.22 18.67 -0.60
N GLN A 39 -15.29 18.68 0.36
CA GLN A 39 -14.80 19.92 0.95
C GLN A 39 -13.81 20.61 0.01
N ALA A 40 -14.04 21.90 -0.26
CA ALA A 40 -13.11 22.73 -1.01
C ALA A 40 -11.74 22.78 -0.30
N GLY A 41 -10.68 22.41 -1.01
CA GLY A 41 -9.31 22.37 -0.49
C GLY A 41 -8.79 20.96 -0.17
N ILE A 42 -9.66 19.94 -0.13
CA ILE A 42 -9.23 18.54 -0.03
C ILE A 42 -8.97 17.99 -1.44
N ARG A 43 -7.72 17.63 -1.72
CA ARG A 43 -7.29 17.15 -3.06
C ARG A 43 -7.46 15.64 -3.25
N GLY A 44 -7.49 14.88 -2.17
CA GLY A 44 -7.66 13.44 -2.16
C GLY A 44 -7.92 12.92 -0.75
N VAL A 45 -8.63 11.81 -0.66
CA VAL A 45 -8.93 11.10 0.60
C VAL A 45 -8.74 9.63 0.31
N THR A 46 -8.06 8.92 1.20
CA THR A 46 -7.78 7.48 1.04
C THR A 46 -7.71 6.81 2.42
N ALA A 47 -8.05 5.53 2.51
CA ALA A 47 -7.88 4.74 3.71
C ALA A 47 -6.67 3.78 3.60
N SER A 48 -6.08 3.47 4.76
CA SER A 48 -5.09 2.41 4.88
C SER A 48 -5.11 1.77 6.26
N SER A 49 -4.81 0.47 6.33
CA SER A 49 -4.61 -0.25 7.59
C SER A 49 -3.28 0.09 8.28
N GLY A 50 -2.42 0.90 7.66
CA GLY A 50 -1.14 1.30 8.22
C GLY A 50 -0.69 2.69 7.76
N LEU A 51 0.10 3.37 8.59
CA LEU A 51 0.69 4.64 8.19
C LEU A 51 1.64 4.44 7.00
N ARG A 52 1.47 5.29 5.98
CA ARG A 52 2.37 5.39 4.81
C ARG A 52 2.55 4.08 4.04
N GLY A 53 1.55 3.19 4.07
CA GLY A 53 1.57 1.92 3.31
C GLY A 53 2.53 0.85 3.85
N ALA A 54 3.27 1.13 4.93
CA ALA A 54 4.32 0.24 5.44
C ALA A 54 4.29 0.04 6.97
N SER A 55 3.41 0.75 7.69
CA SER A 55 3.28 0.62 9.16
C SER A 55 2.06 -0.20 9.58
N GLY A 56 1.53 -1.03 8.67
CA GLY A 56 0.43 -1.94 8.96
C GLY A 56 0.93 -3.22 9.61
N SER A 57 0.58 -4.34 9.00
CA SER A 57 0.97 -5.68 9.44
C SER A 57 2.40 -6.04 9.06
N GLN A 58 2.89 -7.13 9.66
CA GLN A 58 4.18 -7.72 9.36
C GLN A 58 4.00 -9.23 9.24
N GLY A 59 4.61 -9.83 8.21
CA GLY A 59 4.49 -11.26 7.94
C GLY A 59 5.70 -11.77 7.16
N THR A 60 5.93 -13.07 7.23
CA THR A 60 6.94 -13.73 6.40
C THR A 60 6.32 -14.03 5.04
N MET A 61 6.91 -13.46 3.98
CA MET A 61 6.56 -13.75 2.60
C MET A 61 7.55 -14.77 2.04
N THR A 62 7.03 -15.81 1.40
CA THR A 62 7.82 -16.80 0.67
C THR A 62 7.67 -16.55 -0.82
N VAL A 63 8.77 -16.45 -1.57
CA VAL A 63 8.70 -16.24 -3.03
C VAL A 63 8.37 -17.55 -3.74
N ALA A 64 7.30 -17.54 -4.53
CA ALA A 64 6.86 -18.71 -5.28
C ALA A 64 7.81 -19.09 -6.40
N GLY A 65 7.86 -20.39 -6.74
CA GLY A 65 8.53 -20.88 -7.95
C GLY A 65 10.05 -20.70 -7.97
N THR A 66 10.67 -20.53 -6.80
CA THR A 66 12.13 -20.45 -6.65
C THR A 66 12.71 -21.81 -6.26
N SER A 67 13.87 -22.18 -6.82
CA SER A 67 14.54 -23.46 -6.50
C SER A 67 15.09 -23.52 -5.08
N GLN A 68 15.20 -22.37 -4.42
CA GLN A 68 15.55 -22.21 -3.01
C GLN A 68 14.46 -21.39 -2.35
N GLU A 69 13.98 -21.83 -1.19
CA GLU A 69 12.93 -21.12 -0.47
C GLU A 69 13.44 -19.75 0.01
N VAL A 70 12.99 -18.67 -0.66
CA VAL A 70 13.30 -17.30 -0.25
C VAL A 70 12.22 -16.80 0.67
N LYS A 71 12.51 -16.78 1.98
CA LYS A 71 11.65 -16.23 3.02
C LYS A 71 12.13 -14.86 3.48
N MET A 72 11.21 -13.90 3.52
CA MET A 72 11.52 -12.55 4.00
C MET A 72 10.41 -12.00 4.87
N MET A 73 10.79 -11.50 6.03
CA MET A 73 9.88 -10.73 6.86
C MET A 73 9.64 -9.35 6.24
N MET A 74 8.40 -9.10 5.85
CA MET A 74 7.95 -7.91 5.16
C MET A 74 6.91 -7.18 5.99
N ARG A 75 6.90 -5.85 5.90
CA ARG A 75 5.78 -5.03 6.36
C ARG A 75 4.88 -4.71 5.18
N TYR A 76 3.58 -4.73 5.42
CA TYR A 76 2.57 -4.44 4.41
C TYR A 76 1.38 -3.73 5.04
N ALA A 77 0.60 -3.05 4.21
CA ALA A 77 -0.68 -2.47 4.59
C ALA A 77 -1.68 -2.72 3.47
N HIS A 78 -2.96 -2.78 3.84
CA HIS A 78 -4.06 -2.69 2.90
C HIS A 78 -4.36 -1.22 2.67
N VAL A 79 -4.66 -0.87 1.43
CA VAL A 79 -4.85 0.51 0.98
C VAL A 79 -5.99 0.54 -0.02
N ASP A 80 -6.67 1.68 -0.12
CA ASP A 80 -7.67 1.91 -1.17
C ASP A 80 -6.99 2.11 -2.53
N PHE A 81 -7.77 1.97 -3.60
CA PHE A 81 -7.29 2.15 -4.98
C PHE A 81 -6.75 3.55 -5.27
N ASP A 82 -7.15 4.57 -4.51
CA ASP A 82 -6.70 5.95 -4.65
C ASP A 82 -5.47 6.29 -3.79
N PHE A 83 -4.90 5.33 -3.08
CA PHE A 83 -3.82 5.58 -2.12
C PHE A 83 -2.54 6.10 -2.78
N ILE A 84 -2.07 5.44 -3.84
CA ILE A 84 -0.87 5.83 -4.58
C ILE A 84 -1.03 7.24 -5.14
N LYS A 85 -2.20 7.54 -5.73
CA LYS A 85 -2.55 8.87 -6.25
C LYS A 85 -2.60 9.93 -5.15
N THR A 86 -3.29 9.66 -4.04
CA THR A 86 -3.47 10.61 -2.93
C THR A 86 -2.15 10.93 -2.25
N MET A 87 -1.25 9.96 -2.16
CA MET A 87 0.08 10.12 -1.60
C MET A 87 1.12 10.61 -2.64
N GLU A 88 0.67 10.90 -3.87
CA GLU A 88 1.50 11.35 -5.01
C GLU A 88 2.73 10.45 -5.24
N MET A 89 2.54 9.14 -5.08
CA MET A 89 3.58 8.15 -5.31
C MET A 89 3.74 7.86 -6.81
N ARG A 90 4.96 7.51 -7.21
CA ARG A 90 5.26 7.14 -8.59
C ARG A 90 5.41 5.63 -8.74
N ILE A 91 4.60 5.06 -9.64
CA ILE A 91 4.81 3.70 -10.14
C ILE A 91 6.01 3.70 -11.09
N MET A 92 7.01 2.88 -10.78
CA MET A 92 8.26 2.81 -11.55
C MET A 92 8.17 1.78 -12.67
N GLU A 93 7.45 0.69 -12.43
CA GLU A 93 7.22 -0.41 -13.35
C GLU A 93 5.86 -1.05 -13.04
N GLY A 94 5.16 -1.56 -14.05
CA GLY A 94 3.84 -2.14 -13.90
C GLY A 94 2.73 -1.09 -13.88
N ARG A 95 1.71 -1.30 -13.03
CA ARG A 95 0.52 -0.46 -12.94
C ARG A 95 0.12 -0.18 -11.49
N ASP A 96 -0.65 0.88 -11.32
CA ASP A 96 -1.37 1.13 -10.06
C ASP A 96 -2.53 0.14 -9.90
N PHE A 97 -3.09 0.08 -8.68
CA PHE A 97 -4.33 -0.62 -8.43
C PHE A 97 -5.49 0.04 -9.18
N SER A 98 -6.47 -0.76 -9.58
CA SER A 98 -7.65 -0.28 -10.29
C SER A 98 -8.86 -1.17 -10.01
N PRO A 99 -10.05 -0.59 -9.79
CA PRO A 99 -11.29 -1.35 -9.61
C PRO A 99 -11.69 -2.16 -10.86
N ALA A 100 -11.04 -1.91 -12.01
CA ALA A 100 -11.25 -2.69 -13.22
C ALA A 100 -10.66 -4.12 -13.13
N PHE A 101 -9.78 -4.39 -12.15
CA PHE A 101 -9.17 -5.70 -11.92
C PHE A 101 -9.62 -6.23 -10.56
N ALA A 102 -10.46 -7.27 -10.55
CA ALA A 102 -10.99 -7.83 -9.31
C ALA A 102 -9.88 -8.35 -8.39
N GLU A 103 -8.81 -8.87 -8.99
CA GLU A 103 -7.62 -9.39 -8.33
C GLU A 103 -6.92 -8.32 -7.48
N ASP A 104 -7.07 -7.03 -7.79
CA ASP A 104 -6.44 -5.95 -7.02
C ASP A 104 -6.96 -5.83 -5.60
N SER A 105 -8.16 -6.34 -5.35
CA SER A 105 -8.73 -6.39 -4.00
C SER A 105 -8.36 -7.65 -3.22
N VAL A 106 -7.67 -8.63 -3.85
CA VAL A 106 -7.48 -9.97 -3.27
C VAL A 106 -6.02 -10.41 -3.30
N THR A 107 -5.36 -10.34 -4.46
CA THR A 107 -4.06 -11.01 -4.69
C THR A 107 -2.97 -10.10 -5.28
N THR A 108 -3.31 -8.94 -5.85
CA THR A 108 -2.30 -8.02 -6.38
C THR A 108 -1.57 -7.29 -5.25
N VAL A 109 -0.25 -7.13 -5.39
CA VAL A 109 0.57 -6.33 -4.48
C VAL A 109 1.44 -5.34 -5.26
N ILE A 110 1.65 -4.18 -4.67
CA ILE A 110 2.67 -3.23 -5.09
C ILE A 110 3.80 -3.27 -4.06
N ILE A 111 5.03 -3.43 -4.53
CA ILE A 111 6.22 -3.47 -3.68
C ILE A 111 7.13 -2.27 -3.95
N ASN A 112 7.84 -1.81 -2.92
CA ASN A 112 8.78 -0.72 -3.07
C ASN A 112 10.13 -1.19 -3.63
N GLN A 113 10.94 -0.23 -4.10
CA GLN A 113 12.28 -0.51 -4.65
C GLN A 113 13.22 -1.19 -3.65
N ALA A 114 13.06 -0.94 -2.35
CA ALA A 114 13.91 -1.57 -1.34
C ALA A 114 13.64 -3.07 -1.23
N ALA A 115 12.37 -3.49 -1.35
CA ALA A 115 11.97 -4.89 -1.40
C ALA A 115 12.57 -5.58 -2.63
N VAL A 116 12.40 -4.99 -3.83
CA VAL A 116 12.96 -5.50 -5.09
C VAL A 116 14.47 -5.74 -4.97
N LYS A 117 15.21 -4.74 -4.45
CA LYS A 117 16.66 -4.86 -4.21
C LYS A 117 17.00 -5.96 -3.22
N LYS A 118 16.23 -6.09 -2.14
CA LYS A 118 16.48 -7.08 -1.09
C LYS A 118 16.21 -8.51 -1.57
N PHE A 119 15.25 -8.70 -2.47
CA PHE A 119 15.00 -9.97 -3.16
C PHE A 119 15.99 -10.24 -4.31
N GLY A 120 16.80 -9.25 -4.69
CA GLY A 120 17.74 -9.38 -5.81
C GLY A 120 17.04 -9.55 -7.17
N TRP A 121 15.85 -8.98 -7.33
CA TRP A 121 15.08 -9.09 -8.57
C TRP A 121 15.47 -8.03 -9.57
N GLU A 122 15.74 -8.46 -10.81
CA GLU A 122 15.87 -7.57 -11.97
C GLU A 122 14.51 -7.26 -12.59
N ASN A 123 13.61 -8.26 -12.66
CA ASN A 123 12.24 -8.12 -13.11
C ASN A 123 11.27 -8.59 -12.00
N PRO A 124 10.60 -7.66 -11.30
CA PRO A 124 9.66 -7.98 -10.24
C PRO A 124 8.25 -8.31 -10.75
N ILE A 125 7.90 -7.97 -12.00
CA ILE A 125 6.54 -8.15 -12.52
C ILE A 125 6.25 -9.64 -12.74
N GLY A 126 5.08 -10.08 -12.26
CA GLY A 126 4.66 -11.48 -12.32
C GLY A 126 5.32 -12.39 -11.29
N LYS A 127 6.13 -11.85 -10.36
CA LYS A 127 6.57 -12.60 -9.17
C LYS A 127 5.38 -12.78 -8.22
N GLU A 128 5.29 -13.96 -7.64
CA GLU A 128 4.23 -14.32 -6.70
C GLU A 128 4.80 -14.65 -5.32
N PHE A 129 3.96 -14.49 -4.29
CA PHE A 129 4.27 -14.91 -2.92
C PHE A 129 3.37 -16.09 -2.53
N GLU A 130 3.95 -17.13 -1.93
CA GLU A 130 3.22 -18.28 -1.41
C GLU A 130 2.66 -18.00 -0.01
N GLY A 131 1.50 -18.59 0.29
CA GLY A 131 0.90 -18.54 1.63
C GLY A 131 0.39 -17.17 2.05
N TRP A 132 0.38 -16.19 1.14
CA TRP A 132 -0.25 -14.89 1.38
C TRP A 132 -1.77 -15.01 1.19
N GLY A 133 -2.43 -15.59 2.19
CA GLY A 133 -3.89 -15.57 2.34
C GLY A 133 -4.31 -14.37 3.17
N GLY A 134 -4.30 -13.18 2.57
CA GLY A 134 -4.89 -11.98 3.18
C GLY A 134 -6.40 -12.07 3.08
N GLY A 135 -7.08 -12.44 4.16
CA GLY A 135 -8.49 -12.11 4.30
C GLY A 135 -8.67 -10.61 4.09
N ALA A 136 -9.62 -10.24 3.24
CA ALA A 136 -10.07 -8.86 3.10
C ALA A 136 -10.40 -8.27 4.50
N PRO A 137 -10.21 -6.95 4.73
CA PRO A 137 -10.62 -6.31 5.96
C PRO A 137 -12.11 -6.53 6.31
#